data_AF-A0A962W4K7-F1
#
_entry.id   AF-A0A962W4K7-F1
#
_cell.length_a   1.000
_cell.length_b   1.000
_cell.length_c   1.000
_cell.angle_alpha   90.00
_cell.angle_beta   90.00
_cell.angle_gamma   90.00
#
_symmetry.space_group_name_H-M   'P 1'
#
loop_
_entity.id
_entity.type
_entity.pdbx_description
1 polymer ?
#
loop_
_entity_poly.entity_id
_entity_poly.type
_entity_poly.pdbx_seq_one_letter_code
_entity_poly.pdbx_strand_id
1 'polypeptide(L)'
;MNNQSDLLNLTAGSVLQIQATVPENAPRYSVRLIGSLPGASLVVTTPTLDGRVQIVREGQRFNVRVLKGERVLGFVAQVLHATMKPYPHLHL
;
A
#
# COMPACT_ATOMS: atom_id res chain seq x y z
N MET A 1 -27.68 -9.10 -6.77
CA MET A 1 -26.83 -8.70 -5.62
C MET A 1 -25.48 -9.38 -5.80
N ASN A 2 -24.52 -8.70 -6.42
CA ASN A 2 -23.17 -9.26 -6.58
C ASN A 2 -22.38 -8.95 -5.31
N ASN A 3 -22.26 -9.93 -4.43
CA ASN A 3 -21.39 -9.89 -3.25
C ASN A 3 -19.91 -9.94 -3.68
N GLN A 4 -19.43 -8.87 -4.29
CA GLN A 4 -18.00 -8.62 -4.49
C GLN A 4 -17.43 -7.79 -3.32
N SER A 5 -17.99 -7.98 -2.13
CA SER A 5 -17.55 -7.35 -0.89
C SER A 5 -16.45 -8.20 -0.27
N ASP A 6 -15.32 -7.57 0.08
CA ASP A 6 -14.27 -8.07 0.99
C ASP A 6 -13.06 -8.87 0.46
N LEU A 7 -12.67 -8.69 -0.81
CA LEU A 7 -11.50 -9.41 -1.37
C LEU A 7 -10.20 -9.27 -0.54
N LEU A 8 -10.03 -8.18 0.21
CA LEU A 8 -8.84 -7.96 1.04
C LEU A 8 -9.10 -8.09 2.55
N ASN A 9 -10.30 -7.74 3.07
CA ASN A 9 -10.66 -7.82 4.49
C ASN A 9 -9.47 -7.55 5.44
N LEU A 10 -8.82 -6.41 5.23
CA LEU A 10 -7.63 -5.99 5.96
C LEU A 10 -8.05 -5.02 7.06
N THR A 11 -7.53 -5.25 8.26
CA THR A 11 -7.77 -4.36 9.40
C THR A 11 -6.83 -3.17 9.35
N ALA A 12 -7.30 -1.98 9.72
CA ALA A 12 -6.42 -0.82 9.94
C ALA A 12 -5.25 -1.21 10.88
N GLY A 13 -4.06 -0.72 10.58
CA GLY A 13 -2.81 -1.07 11.25
C GLY A 13 -2.08 -2.29 10.66
N SER A 14 -2.72 -3.07 9.77
CA SER A 14 -2.07 -4.19 9.06
C SER A 14 -0.80 -3.73 8.34
N VAL A 15 0.25 -4.55 8.38
CA VAL A 15 1.51 -4.26 7.70
C VAL A 15 1.46 -4.79 6.28
N LEU A 16 1.76 -3.92 5.32
CA LEU A 16 1.91 -4.25 3.91
C LEU A 16 3.38 -4.07 3.52
N GLN A 17 3.91 -5.02 2.77
CA GLN A 17 5.20 -4.89 2.12
C GLN A 17 4.98 -4.32 0.72
N ILE A 18 5.67 -3.24 0.37
CA ILE A 18 5.63 -2.65 -0.97
C ILE A 18 7.03 -2.68 -1.60
N GLN A 19 7.10 -2.96 -2.90
CA GLN A 19 8.32 -2.94 -3.69
C GLN A 19 8.03 -2.30 -5.04
N ALA A 20 8.76 -1.26 -5.44
CA ALA A 20 8.52 -0.63 -6.74
C ALA A 20 8.70 -1.68 -7.84
N THR A 21 7.85 -1.64 -8.88
CA THR A 21 7.94 -2.60 -9.99
C THR A 21 9.14 -2.34 -10.89
N VAL A 22 9.69 -1.12 -10.86
CA VAL A 22 10.85 -0.70 -11.64
C VAL A 22 11.75 0.17 -10.73
N PRO A 23 13.07 -0.11 -10.66
CA PRO A 23 13.74 -1.29 -11.21
C PRO A 23 13.33 -2.59 -10.49
N GLU A 24 13.57 -3.75 -11.09
CA GLU A 24 13.17 -5.06 -10.54
C GLU A 24 13.75 -5.34 -9.14
N ASN A 25 14.96 -4.82 -8.89
CA ASN A 25 15.66 -4.95 -7.60
C ASN A 25 15.42 -3.76 -6.66
N ALA A 26 14.29 -3.05 -6.80
CA ALA A 26 13.95 -1.97 -5.89
C ALA A 26 13.86 -2.47 -4.43
N PRO A 27 14.23 -1.64 -3.45
CA PRO A 27 14.11 -1.98 -2.04
C PRO A 27 12.65 -2.24 -1.64
N ARG A 28 12.49 -3.10 -0.63
CA ARG A 28 11.19 -3.40 -0.02
C ARG A 28 10.98 -2.50 1.19
N TYR A 29 9.78 -1.97 1.32
CA TYR A 29 9.39 -1.14 2.46
C TYR A 29 8.17 -1.71 3.15
N SER A 30 8.11 -1.53 4.47
CA SER A 30 6.91 -1.80 5.27
C SER A 30 6.09 -0.53 5.38
N VAL A 31 4.81 -0.61 5.08
CA VAL A 31 3.82 0.46 5.30
C VAL A 31 2.66 -0.09 6.12
N ARG A 32 1.89 0.80 6.77
CA ARG A 32 0.70 0.42 7.53
C ARG A 32 -0.56 0.84 6.81
N LEU A 33 -1.56 -0.04 6.77
CA LEU A 33 -2.89 0.29 6.32
C LEU A 33 -3.53 1.29 7.28
N ILE A 34 -4.03 2.39 6.76
CA ILE A 34 -4.87 3.34 7.49
C ILE A 34 -6.33 2.95 7.30
N GLY A 35 -6.72 2.61 6.06
CA GLY A 35 -8.06 2.15 5.73
C GLY A 35 -8.22 1.85 4.25
N SER A 36 -9.43 1.48 3.84
CA SER A 36 -9.76 1.22 2.45
C SER A 36 -11.16 1.69 2.13
N LEU A 37 -11.36 2.11 0.88
CA LEU A 37 -12.68 2.31 0.30
C LEU A 37 -12.77 1.40 -0.94
N PRO A 38 -13.61 0.35 -0.93
CA PRO A 38 -13.76 -0.56 -2.07
C PRO A 38 -14.07 0.19 -3.36
N GLY A 39 -13.37 -0.18 -4.45
CA GLY A 39 -13.49 0.48 -5.76
C GLY A 39 -12.77 1.83 -5.87
N ALA A 40 -12.17 2.34 -4.80
CA ALA A 40 -11.43 3.60 -4.80
C ALA A 40 -9.94 3.42 -4.51
N SER A 41 -9.55 3.15 -3.26
CA SER A 41 -8.13 3.05 -2.89
C SER A 41 -7.90 2.36 -1.55
N LEU A 42 -6.70 1.80 -1.39
CA LEU A 42 -6.10 1.55 -0.08
C LEU A 42 -5.34 2.79 0.37
N VAL A 43 -5.59 3.24 1.60
CA VAL A 43 -4.85 4.35 2.20
C VAL A 43 -3.77 3.77 3.10
N VAL A 44 -2.50 4.05 2.82
CA VAL A 44 -1.36 3.52 3.58
C VAL A 44 -0.40 4.63 3.98
N THR A 45 0.39 4.44 5.04
CA THR A 45 1.47 5.36 5.38
C THR A 45 2.51 5.43 4.25
N THR A 46 3.15 6.59 4.06
CA THR A 46 4.29 6.67 3.13
C THR A 46 5.49 5.90 3.69
N PRO A 47 6.22 5.12 2.88
CA PRO A 47 7.38 4.37 3.34
C PRO A 47 8.46 5.30 3.91
N THR A 48 9.14 4.83 4.96
CA THR A 48 10.28 5.52 5.58
C THR A 48 11.52 4.65 5.56
N LEU A 49 12.69 5.26 5.37
CA LEU A 49 14.01 4.63 5.53
C LEU A 49 14.81 5.50 6.50
N ASP A 50 15.36 4.92 7.56
CA ASP A 50 16.13 5.62 8.59
C ASP A 50 15.42 6.89 9.12
N GLY A 51 14.11 6.76 9.38
CA GLY A 51 13.26 7.85 9.86
C GLY A 51 12.88 8.91 8.80
N ARG A 52 13.35 8.77 7.56
CA ARG A 52 13.07 9.71 6.47
C ARG A 52 12.00 9.17 5.52
N VAL A 53 10.97 9.98 5.28
CA VAL A 53 9.93 9.69 4.30
C VAL A 53 10.54 9.56 2.91
N GLN A 54 10.23 8.47 2.21
CA GLN A 54 10.70 8.24 0.86
C GLN A 54 9.85 9.01 -0.15
N ILE A 55 10.50 9.49 -1.21
CA ILE A 55 9.79 10.16 -2.32
C ILE A 55 9.05 9.10 -3.13
N VAL A 56 7.73 9.20 -3.13
CA VAL A 56 6.85 8.37 -3.95
C VAL A 56 6.04 9.30 -4.84
N ARG A 57 5.95 8.98 -6.13
CA ARG A 57 5.22 9.80 -7.11
C ARG A 57 3.92 9.12 -7.53
N GLU A 58 2.91 9.93 -7.82
CA GLU A 58 1.70 9.47 -8.50
C GLU A 58 2.07 8.76 -9.81
N GLY A 59 1.35 7.69 -10.13
CA GLY A 59 1.63 6.82 -11.26
C GLY A 59 2.67 5.74 -11.00
N GLN A 60 3.48 5.84 -9.94
CA GLN A 60 4.42 4.77 -9.56
C GLN A 60 3.65 3.50 -9.20
N ARG A 61 4.16 2.34 -9.64
CA ARG A 61 3.56 1.03 -9.36
C ARG A 61 4.37 0.25 -8.35
N PHE A 62 3.68 -0.45 -7.45
CA PHE A 62 4.26 -1.30 -6.42
C PHE A 62 3.69 -2.70 -6.48
N ASN A 63 4.57 -3.70 -6.36
CA ASN A 63 4.19 -5.03 -5.89
C ASN A 63 3.88 -4.93 -4.40
N VAL A 64 2.63 -5.18 -4.02
CA VAL A 64 2.12 -5.14 -2.66
C VAL A 64 1.94 -6.57 -2.15
N ARG A 65 2.42 -6.86 -0.94
CA ARG A 65 2.25 -8.15 -0.26
C ARG A 65 1.76 -7.95 1.16
N VAL A 66 0.83 -8.78 1.60
CA VAL A 66 0.29 -8.76 2.97
C VAL A 66 0.14 -10.17 3.49
N LEU A 67 0.49 -10.37 4.77
CA LEU A 67 0.21 -11.61 5.49
C LEU A 67 -1.17 -11.49 6.14
N LYS A 68 -2.08 -12.39 5.78
CA LYS A 68 -3.43 -12.47 6.33
C LYS A 68 -3.64 -13.86 6.93
N GLY A 69 -3.56 -13.95 8.26
CA GLY A 69 -3.44 -15.22 8.95
C GLY A 69 -2.16 -15.93 8.47
N GLU A 70 -2.32 -17.11 7.89
CA GLU A 70 -1.21 -17.93 7.35
C GLU A 70 -0.97 -17.73 5.84
N ARG A 71 -1.78 -16.91 5.18
CA ARG A 71 -1.71 -16.72 3.72
C ARG A 71 -1.03 -15.41 3.35
N VAL A 72 -0.16 -15.46 2.35
CA VAL A 72 0.38 -14.25 1.71
C VAL A 72 -0.49 -13.90 0.51
N LEU A 73 -1.05 -12.69 0.51
CA LEU A 73 -1.74 -12.12 -0.64
C LEU A 73 -0.81 -11.15 -1.35
N GLY A 74 -0.76 -11.22 -2.69
CA GLY A 74 0.08 -10.36 -3.52
C GLY A 74 -0.72 -9.75 -4.66
N PHE A 75 -0.52 -8.45 -4.91
CA PHE A 75 -1.14 -7.73 -6.02
C PHE A 75 -0.27 -6.53 -6.43
N VAL A 76 -0.55 -5.95 -7.60
CA VAL A 76 0.09 -4.71 -8.06
C VAL A 76 -0.86 -3.55 -7.82
N ALA A 77 -0.36 -2.46 -7.27
CA ALA A 77 -1.12 -1.22 -7.06
C ALA A 77 -0.38 -0.03 -7.66
N GLN A 78 -1.12 0.97 -8.11
CA GLN A 78 -0.58 2.22 -8.62
C GLN A 78 -0.85 3.33 -7.61
N VAL A 79 0.13 4.18 -7.35
CA VAL A 79 -0.08 5.36 -6.51
C VAL A 79 -1.03 6.31 -7.23
N LEU A 80 -2.24 6.43 -6.72
CA LEU A 80 -3.28 7.33 -7.21
C LEU A 80 -3.05 8.75 -6.68
N HIS A 81 -2.62 8.87 -5.43
CA HIS A 81 -2.31 10.15 -4.79
C HIS A 81 -1.22 9.99 -3.73
N ALA A 82 -0.34 10.99 -3.62
CA ALA A 82 0.67 11.06 -2.56
C ALA A 82 0.58 12.42 -1.86
N THR A 83 0.37 12.41 -0.54
CA THR A 83 0.22 13.64 0.25
C THR A 83 1.01 13.58 1.55
N MET A 84 1.45 14.75 2.01
CA MET A 84 2.15 14.94 3.28
C MET A 84 1.24 15.47 4.40
N LYS A 85 -0.02 15.78 4.08
CA LYS A 85 -0.99 16.36 5.02
C LYS A 85 -2.20 15.44 5.20
N PRO A 86 -2.74 15.30 6.42
CA PRO A 86 -2.22 15.84 7.69
C PRO A 86 -0.95 15.12 8.18
N TYR A 87 -0.60 14.00 7.55
CA TYR A 87 0.65 13.26 7.71
C TYR A 87 0.95 12.51 6.39
N PRO A 88 2.19 11.99 6.21
CA PRO A 88 2.57 11.29 4.98
C PRO A 88 1.76 10.01 4.73
N HIS A 89 0.97 9.99 3.66
CA HIS A 89 0.24 8.80 3.23
C HIS A 89 0.05 8.76 1.71
N LEU A 90 -0.29 7.56 1.25
CA LEU A 90 -0.50 7.21 -0.15
C LEU A 90 -1.88 6.61 -0.33
N HIS A 91 -2.52 6.95 -1.46
CA HIS A 91 -3.63 6.19 -2.01
C HIS A 91 -3.10 5.23 -3.06
N LEU A 92 -3.28 3.93 -2.84
CA LEU A 92 -2.87 2.83 -3.71
C LEU A 92 -4.07 2.14 -4.36
#